data_AF-A0A8S3Z4M8-F1
#
_entry.id   AF-A0A8S3Z4M8-F1
#
_cell.length_a   1.000
_cell.length_b   1.000
_cell.length_c   1.000
_cell.angle_alpha   90.00
_cell.angle_beta   90.00
_cell.angle_gamma   90.00
#
_symmetry.space_group_name_H-M   'P 1'
#
loop_
_entity.id
_entity.type
_entity.pdbx_description
1 polymer ?
#
loop_
_entity_poly.entity_id
_entity_poly.type
_entity_poly.pdbx_seq_one_letter_code
_entity_poly.pdbx_strand_id
1 'polypeptide(L)'
;MTDRNDRDFLTNNNMEFKSRRRGRPMTSIERTDIESDSVFPHIPLSSHWDRRASRSPDSDGSIRGDLGSIMLLMFLYILQGIPLGLAGSIPMLLQSRKVSYTDQAVFSLVYWPFSVKLLWAPLVDSIYVSWFGRRKTWLIPIQYLMGLFMLLLSTKVKSLLGDSTSEGGTGEVCIYTLTAIFVFLNFLAATQDIAVDGWALTMLSRPNIGWASTCNSVGQTAGYFLGNILFLALESADFCNNYIRSVPQEEGIVTLSGFLWFMGILFLVTTTLVGIFKREHMDLDADPDQGIIETYKILLNVIRLPSVVSYTIILITSKIAFAATDALTGLKLIEAGMPKERLALFAVPVVPVQVMLPLIISKYTSGPRPLDIWLKAYPFRMVIGVLYCLIVYWASVTQTVPGEFPWYFYMVVLLFYCLHQVAVYCMFVSGMAFHAKISDPSIGGTYMTLLNTVTNL
;
A
#
# COMPACT_ATOMS: atom_id res chain seq x y z
N MET A 1 -19.98 41.34 77.05
CA MET A 1 -18.89 40.45 77.53
C MET A 1 -17.58 41.19 77.31
N THR A 2 -17.02 41.70 78.42
CA THR A 2 -15.59 41.93 78.76
C THR A 2 -14.55 41.80 77.62
N ASP A 3 -13.78 42.82 77.23
CA ASP A 3 -12.77 43.65 77.93
C ASP A 3 -11.33 43.08 77.89
N ARG A 4 -10.41 43.91 77.36
CA ARG A 4 -8.99 44.16 77.72
C ARG A 4 -7.82 43.18 77.49
N ASN A 5 -6.75 43.79 76.94
CA ASN A 5 -5.31 43.76 77.33
C ASN A 5 -4.56 42.40 77.31
N ASP A 6 -3.25 42.28 77.08
CA ASP A 6 -2.10 43.19 77.04
C ASP A 6 -0.87 42.35 76.57
N ARG A 7 0.15 43.00 75.98
CA ARG A 7 1.61 42.75 76.16
C ARG A 7 2.23 41.42 75.64
N ASP A 8 3.49 41.28 75.26
CA ASP A 8 4.67 42.14 75.07
C ASP A 8 5.80 41.26 74.44
N PHE A 9 6.74 41.90 73.74
CA PHE A 9 8.19 41.59 73.68
C PHE A 9 8.77 40.31 73.01
N LEU A 10 9.65 40.55 72.00
CA LEU A 10 11.06 40.12 71.81
C LEU A 10 11.40 39.89 70.31
N THR A 11 12.01 40.85 69.60
CA THR A 11 13.46 41.06 69.28
C THR A 11 14.21 40.04 68.40
N ASN A 12 14.92 40.61 67.41
CA ASN A 12 16.10 40.18 66.63
C ASN A 12 15.96 39.09 65.56
N ASN A 13 15.96 39.44 64.26
CA ASN A 13 17.09 39.79 63.36
C ASN A 13 18.04 38.64 63.02
N ASN A 14 18.04 38.25 61.74
CA ASN A 14 19.28 38.18 60.94
C ASN A 14 19.00 38.24 59.43
N MET A 15 19.60 39.26 58.82
CA MET A 15 19.78 39.48 57.38
C MET A 15 21.16 38.96 56.94
N GLU A 16 21.34 38.91 55.61
CA GLU A 16 22.58 38.73 54.82
C GLU A 16 22.95 37.29 54.41
N PHE A 17 23.44 36.96 53.20
CA PHE A 17 24.30 37.73 52.29
C PHE A 17 24.12 37.31 50.80
N LYS A 18 24.39 38.27 49.90
CA LYS A 18 24.46 38.20 48.42
C LYS A 18 25.53 37.24 47.88
N SER A 19 25.33 36.71 46.67
CA SER A 19 26.38 36.76 45.64
C SER A 19 25.82 36.97 44.21
N ARG A 20 26.40 37.97 43.53
CA ARG A 20 26.23 38.35 42.11
C ARG A 20 27.48 37.87 41.36
N ARG A 21 27.34 37.46 40.08
CA ARG A 21 28.30 37.60 38.94
C ARG A 21 27.64 36.86 37.74
N ARG A 22 27.67 37.27 36.46
CA ARG A 22 28.26 38.39 35.68
C ARG A 22 27.58 38.32 34.29
N GLY A 23 27.40 39.45 33.60
CA GLY A 23 26.66 39.50 32.32
C GLY A 23 27.53 39.57 31.05
N ARG A 24 26.86 39.21 29.93
CA ARG A 24 26.91 39.75 28.54
C ARG A 24 28.19 39.54 27.68
N PRO A 25 28.10 39.43 26.33
CA PRO A 25 27.43 40.40 25.46
C PRO A 25 26.48 39.90 24.34
N MET A 26 25.53 40.79 24.03
CA MET A 26 24.83 40.90 22.74
C MET A 26 25.83 41.26 21.64
N THR A 27 25.71 40.61 20.49
CA THR A 27 26.18 41.15 19.21
C THR A 27 25.01 41.20 18.25
N SER A 28 24.69 42.43 17.86
CA SER A 28 23.78 42.86 16.81
C SER A 28 24.30 42.44 15.43
N ILE A 29 23.45 41.80 14.62
CA ILE A 29 23.48 41.98 13.16
C ILE A 29 22.06 42.28 12.73
N GLU A 30 21.86 43.54 12.41
CA GLU A 30 20.72 44.12 11.71
C GLU A 30 20.76 43.65 10.24
N ARG A 31 19.68 43.07 9.73
CA ARG A 31 19.33 43.08 8.30
C ARG A 31 17.82 42.94 8.14
N THR A 32 17.18 44.11 8.09
CA THR A 32 16.00 44.45 7.29
C THR A 32 14.89 43.41 7.20
N ASP A 33 13.89 43.58 8.06
CA ASP A 33 12.54 43.09 7.84
C ASP A 33 11.97 43.74 6.57
N ILE A 34 11.67 42.91 5.57
CA ILE A 34 10.70 43.24 4.52
C ILE A 34 9.51 42.33 4.81
N GLU A 35 8.40 42.96 5.17
CA GLU A 35 7.09 42.34 5.34
C GLU A 35 6.73 41.44 4.16
N SER A 36 6.36 40.20 4.44
CA SER A 36 5.37 39.49 3.65
C SER A 36 4.41 38.80 4.61
N ASP A 37 3.25 39.42 4.78
CA ASP A 37 2.08 38.87 5.45
C ASP A 37 1.68 37.53 4.81
N SER A 38 2.10 36.42 5.42
CA SER A 38 1.46 35.13 5.25
C SER A 38 1.52 34.39 6.59
N VAL A 39 0.53 34.65 7.43
CA VAL A 39 0.29 33.89 8.66
C VAL A 39 -0.20 32.49 8.26
N PHE A 40 0.74 31.60 7.98
CA PHE A 40 0.55 30.16 8.09
C PHE A 40 1.45 29.68 9.23
N PRO A 41 0.93 28.92 10.20
CA PRO A 41 1.79 28.32 11.22
C PRO A 41 2.62 27.23 10.54
N HIS A 42 3.83 27.56 10.10
CA HIS A 42 4.86 26.56 9.89
C HIS A 42 5.11 25.88 11.22
N ILE A 43 4.69 24.62 11.38
CA ILE A 43 5.06 23.82 12.53
C ILE A 43 6.54 23.45 12.35
N PRO A 44 7.48 24.00 13.14
CA PRO A 44 8.85 23.55 13.07
C PRO A 44 8.91 22.10 13.55
N LEU A 45 9.71 21.27 12.88
CA LEU A 45 10.03 19.86 13.22
C LEU A 45 10.68 19.68 14.62
N SER A 46 10.69 20.72 15.46
CA SER A 46 11.23 20.73 16.82
C SER A 46 10.44 21.62 17.79
N SER A 47 9.13 21.81 17.62
CA SER A 47 8.34 22.44 18.68
C SER A 47 8.26 21.50 19.88
N HIS A 48 8.56 22.03 21.07
CA HIS A 48 8.41 21.38 22.35
C HIS A 48 6.94 20.99 22.57
N TRP A 49 6.54 19.82 22.08
CA TRP A 49 5.31 19.18 22.49
C TRP A 49 5.45 18.72 23.93
N ASP A 50 4.46 19.08 24.76
CA ASP A 50 4.46 18.86 26.19
C ASP A 50 4.64 17.37 26.52
N ARG A 51 5.84 16.98 26.98
CA ARG A 51 6.18 15.61 27.43
C ARG A 51 5.28 15.09 28.56
N ARG A 52 4.41 15.93 29.12
CA ARG A 52 3.48 15.59 30.21
C ARG A 52 2.13 15.07 29.73
N ALA A 53 1.69 15.40 28.50
CA ALA A 53 0.37 15.00 28.00
C ALA A 53 0.33 13.55 27.46
N SER A 54 1.48 12.92 27.22
CA SER A 54 1.57 11.59 26.60
C SER A 54 2.02 10.47 27.56
N ARG A 55 1.79 10.61 28.86
CA ARG A 55 2.05 9.50 29.82
C ARG A 55 0.80 8.65 30.02
N SER A 56 0.36 7.98 28.96
CA SER A 56 -0.19 6.64 29.15
C SER A 56 1.01 5.70 29.39
N PRO A 57 1.00 4.85 30.44
CA PRO A 57 2.20 4.09 30.84
C PRO A 57 2.71 3.07 29.83
N ASP A 58 1.97 2.80 28.74
CA ASP A 58 2.22 1.70 27.81
C ASP A 58 2.79 2.13 26.44
N SER A 59 2.98 3.43 26.18
CA SER A 59 3.48 3.93 24.89
C SER A 59 5.01 4.10 24.87
N ASP A 60 5.74 3.10 25.34
CA ASP A 60 7.10 2.93 24.83
C ASP A 60 6.96 2.73 23.32
N GLY A 61 7.69 3.52 22.51
CA GLY A 61 7.77 3.37 21.04
C GLY A 61 8.35 2.02 20.57
N SER A 62 8.28 1.00 21.42
CA SER A 62 8.55 -0.38 21.14
C SER A 62 7.50 -0.93 20.17
N ILE A 63 7.99 -1.71 19.19
CA ILE A 63 7.15 -2.45 18.24
C ILE A 63 6.16 -3.39 18.96
N ARG A 64 6.44 -3.78 20.20
CA ARG A 64 5.59 -4.69 20.98
C ARG A 64 4.21 -4.09 21.29
N GLY A 65 4.13 -2.79 21.51
CA GLY A 65 2.84 -2.10 21.75
C GLY A 65 1.93 -2.10 20.51
N ASP A 66 2.52 -2.01 19.32
CA ASP A 66 1.79 -1.94 18.05
C ASP A 66 1.67 -3.29 17.34
N LEU A 67 2.21 -4.37 17.90
CA LEU A 67 2.28 -5.67 17.23
C LEU A 67 0.89 -6.17 16.80
N GLY A 68 -0.13 -6.03 17.66
CA GLY A 68 -1.50 -6.40 17.32
C GLY A 68 -2.08 -5.59 16.15
N SER A 69 -1.79 -4.28 16.11
CA SER A 69 -2.18 -3.39 15.01
C SER A 69 -1.45 -3.76 13.70
N ILE A 70 -0.15 -4.04 13.77
CA ILE A 70 0.67 -4.48 12.62
C ILE A 70 0.13 -5.79 12.06
N MET A 71 -0.16 -6.79 12.91
CA MET A 71 -0.70 -8.08 12.47
C MET A 71 -2.09 -7.93 11.84
N LEU A 72 -2.96 -7.09 12.42
CA LEU A 72 -4.27 -6.80 11.86
C LEU A 72 -4.16 -6.11 10.50
N LEU A 73 -3.34 -5.06 10.37
CA LEU A 73 -3.13 -4.36 9.10
C LEU A 73 -2.57 -5.30 8.04
N MET A 74 -1.55 -6.10 8.37
CA MET A 74 -0.98 -7.09 7.47
C MET A 74 -2.04 -8.06 6.97
N PHE A 75 -2.91 -8.56 7.85
CA PHE A 75 -4.01 -9.44 7.48
C PHE A 75 -5.05 -8.75 6.59
N LEU A 76 -5.43 -7.50 6.87
CA LEU A 76 -6.35 -6.73 6.05
C LEU A 76 -5.79 -6.47 4.63
N TYR A 77 -4.49 -6.19 4.52
CA TYR A 77 -3.82 -6.05 3.22
C TYR A 77 -3.68 -7.38 2.48
N ILE A 78 -3.51 -8.51 3.18
CA ILE A 78 -3.59 -9.84 2.55
C ILE A 78 -4.98 -10.04 1.95
N LEU A 79 -6.05 -9.78 2.70
CA LEU A 79 -7.41 -9.89 2.18
C LEU A 79 -7.61 -9.01 0.94
N GLN A 80 -7.08 -7.78 0.96
CA GLN A 80 -7.16 -6.87 -0.18
C GLN A 80 -6.40 -7.37 -1.42
N GLY A 81 -5.24 -8.03 -1.24
CA GLY A 81 -4.47 -8.58 -2.33
C GLY A 81 -5.16 -9.73 -3.06
N ILE A 82 -6.09 -10.44 -2.41
CA ILE A 82 -6.75 -11.62 -2.99
C ILE A 82 -7.63 -11.27 -4.19
N PRO A 83 -8.57 -10.30 -4.13
CA PRO A 83 -9.31 -9.85 -5.30
C PRO A 83 -8.43 -9.40 -6.47
N LEU A 84 -7.31 -8.72 -6.17
CA LEU A 84 -6.32 -8.30 -7.16
C LEU A 84 -5.63 -9.51 -7.82
N GLY A 85 -5.21 -10.49 -7.01
CA GLY A 85 -4.62 -11.73 -7.50
C GLY A 85 -5.61 -12.54 -8.35
N LEU A 86 -6.86 -12.63 -7.90
CA LEU A 86 -7.92 -13.30 -8.63
C LEU A 86 -8.14 -12.66 -9.99
N ALA A 87 -8.22 -11.33 -10.07
CA ALA A 87 -8.27 -10.61 -11.34
C ALA A 87 -7.04 -10.90 -12.23
N GLY A 88 -5.87 -11.14 -11.63
CA GLY A 88 -4.65 -11.54 -12.35
C GLY A 88 -4.70 -12.95 -12.93
N SER A 89 -5.45 -13.85 -12.29
CA SER A 89 -5.59 -15.26 -12.72
C SER A 89 -6.56 -15.45 -13.88
N ILE A 90 -7.58 -14.59 -14.01
CA ILE A 90 -8.65 -14.76 -15.00
C ILE A 90 -8.12 -14.77 -16.45
N PRO A 91 -7.24 -13.85 -16.89
CA PRO A 91 -6.69 -13.92 -18.25
C PRO A 91 -5.98 -15.24 -18.55
N MET A 92 -5.29 -15.82 -17.57
CA MET A 92 -4.63 -17.13 -17.73
C MET A 92 -5.66 -18.26 -17.87
N LEU A 93 -6.74 -18.22 -17.09
CA LEU A 93 -7.87 -19.17 -17.23
C LEU A 93 -8.61 -19.00 -18.55
N LEU A 94 -8.67 -17.79 -19.13
CA LEU A 94 -9.28 -17.53 -20.43
C LEU A 94 -8.37 -17.95 -21.60
N GLN A 95 -7.05 -17.99 -21.40
CA GLN A 95 -6.09 -18.36 -22.44
C GLN A 95 -6.26 -19.82 -22.88
N SER A 96 -6.55 -20.74 -21.95
CA SER A 96 -6.85 -22.14 -22.26
C SER A 96 -8.12 -22.30 -23.11
N ARG A 97 -9.01 -21.30 -23.10
CA ARG A 97 -10.29 -21.27 -23.81
C ARG A 97 -10.22 -20.54 -25.16
N LYS A 98 -9.02 -20.22 -25.66
CA LYS A 98 -8.76 -19.53 -26.94
C LYS A 98 -9.45 -18.16 -27.07
N VAL A 99 -9.68 -17.46 -25.96
CA VAL A 99 -10.21 -16.10 -25.96
C VAL A 99 -9.22 -15.13 -26.61
N SER A 100 -9.72 -14.19 -27.41
CA SER A 100 -8.90 -13.22 -28.16
C SER A 100 -8.04 -12.35 -27.23
N TYR A 101 -6.86 -11.96 -27.70
CA TYR A 101 -6.03 -10.97 -26.99
C TYR A 101 -6.74 -9.62 -26.82
N THR A 102 -7.64 -9.26 -27.75
CA THR A 102 -8.48 -8.06 -27.63
C THR A 102 -9.39 -8.14 -26.41
N ASP A 103 -9.98 -9.30 -26.16
CA ASP A 103 -10.87 -9.53 -25.01
C ASP A 103 -10.09 -9.52 -23.69
N GLN A 104 -8.87 -10.08 -23.68
CA GLN A 104 -7.97 -9.98 -22.53
C GLN A 104 -7.57 -8.53 -22.24
N ALA A 105 -7.34 -7.73 -23.29
CA ALA A 105 -7.06 -6.30 -23.15
C ALA A 105 -8.28 -5.55 -22.58
N VAL A 106 -9.51 -5.87 -23.02
CA VAL A 106 -10.74 -5.32 -22.42
C VAL A 106 -10.84 -5.70 -20.93
N PHE A 107 -10.53 -6.96 -20.58
CA PHE A 107 -10.56 -7.40 -19.20
C PHE A 107 -9.51 -6.68 -18.32
N SER A 108 -8.38 -6.22 -18.87
CA SER A 108 -7.39 -5.46 -18.10
C SER A 108 -7.94 -4.16 -17.47
N LEU A 109 -9.07 -3.65 -17.96
CA LEU A 109 -9.78 -2.50 -17.38
C LEU A 109 -10.25 -2.72 -15.94
N VAL A 110 -10.27 -3.97 -15.45
CA VAL A 110 -10.62 -4.31 -14.05
C VAL A 110 -9.73 -3.62 -13.02
N TYR A 111 -8.50 -3.23 -13.38
CA TYR A 111 -7.57 -2.54 -12.48
C TYR A 111 -7.74 -1.02 -12.44
N TRP A 112 -8.53 -0.46 -13.37
CA TRP A 112 -8.69 0.99 -13.48
C TRP A 112 -9.20 1.68 -12.20
N PRO A 113 -10.11 1.08 -11.39
CA PRO A 113 -10.52 1.67 -10.12
C PRO A 113 -9.35 2.05 -9.19
N PHE A 114 -8.27 1.25 -9.15
CA PHE A 114 -7.09 1.57 -8.33
C PHE A 114 -6.31 2.79 -8.83
N SER A 115 -6.46 3.16 -10.11
CA SER A 115 -5.86 4.36 -10.69
C SER A 115 -6.67 5.62 -10.39
N VAL A 116 -8.01 5.51 -10.42
CA VAL A 116 -8.93 6.66 -10.28
C VAL A 116 -9.47 6.86 -8.85
N LYS A 117 -9.10 6.00 -7.89
CA LYS A 117 -9.59 6.03 -6.50
C LYS A 117 -9.44 7.37 -5.76
N LEU A 118 -8.49 8.20 -6.18
CA LEU A 118 -8.35 9.57 -5.69
C LEU A 118 -9.64 10.39 -5.82
N LEU A 119 -10.48 10.11 -6.83
CA LEU A 119 -11.72 10.84 -7.07
C LEU A 119 -12.73 10.69 -5.94
N TRP A 120 -12.78 9.54 -5.25
CA TRP A 120 -13.72 9.29 -4.15
C TRP A 120 -13.04 9.13 -2.79
N ALA A 121 -11.71 9.21 -2.69
CA ALA A 121 -11.03 9.18 -1.40
C ALA A 121 -11.52 10.26 -0.41
N PRO A 122 -11.78 11.52 -0.83
CA PRO A 122 -12.38 12.53 0.05
C PRO A 122 -13.76 12.15 0.59
N LEU A 123 -14.55 11.41 -0.19
CA LEU A 123 -15.87 10.92 0.22
C LEU A 123 -15.73 9.91 1.37
N VAL A 124 -14.74 9.02 1.26
CA VAL A 124 -14.45 7.99 2.26
C VAL A 124 -13.96 8.61 3.57
N ASP A 125 -13.23 9.73 3.51
CA ASP A 125 -12.79 10.44 4.72
C ASP A 125 -13.88 11.29 5.38
N SER A 126 -14.78 11.90 4.59
CA SER A 126 -15.77 12.86 5.08
C SER A 126 -17.08 12.24 5.56
N ILE A 127 -17.56 11.17 4.92
CA ILE A 127 -18.82 10.53 5.32
C ILE A 127 -18.52 9.44 6.34
N TYR A 128 -18.94 9.63 7.59
CA TYR A 128 -18.85 8.58 8.59
C TYR A 128 -19.89 8.70 9.71
N VAL A 129 -20.08 7.61 10.45
CA VAL A 129 -20.92 7.58 11.66
C VAL A 129 -20.03 7.72 12.89
N SER A 130 -20.17 8.82 13.63
CA SER A 130 -19.29 9.18 14.76
C SER A 130 -19.21 8.11 15.86
N TRP A 131 -20.32 7.46 16.20
CA TRP A 131 -20.34 6.37 17.20
C TRP A 131 -19.69 5.07 16.70
N PHE A 132 -19.71 4.82 15.38
CA PHE A 132 -19.17 3.61 14.79
C PHE A 132 -17.67 3.74 14.45
N GLY A 133 -17.19 4.96 14.25
CA GLY A 133 -15.82 5.28 13.86
C GLY A 133 -15.67 5.56 12.37
N ARG A 134 -14.73 6.43 12.01
CA ARG A 134 -14.51 6.91 10.63
C ARG A 134 -14.12 5.76 9.71
N ARG A 135 -13.13 4.97 10.11
CA ARG A 135 -12.54 3.91 9.28
C ARG A 135 -13.46 2.69 9.19
N LYS A 136 -14.08 2.30 10.30
CA LYS A 136 -15.05 1.20 10.33
C LYS A 136 -16.30 1.45 9.51
N THR A 137 -16.78 2.69 9.43
CA THR A 137 -17.98 3.05 8.65
C THR A 137 -17.86 2.62 7.19
N TRP A 138 -16.65 2.64 6.63
CA TRP A 138 -16.40 2.18 5.26
C TRP A 138 -15.89 0.76 5.19
N LEU A 139 -14.92 0.38 6.04
CA LEU A 139 -14.29 -0.93 5.98
C LEU A 139 -15.32 -2.07 6.10
N ILE A 140 -16.21 -1.99 7.09
CA ILE A 140 -17.12 -3.08 7.43
C ILE A 140 -18.17 -3.32 6.33
N PRO A 141 -18.94 -2.31 5.87
CA PRO A 141 -19.91 -2.52 4.79
C PRO A 141 -19.27 -3.00 3.50
N ILE A 142 -18.09 -2.47 3.14
CA ILE A 142 -17.39 -2.85 1.90
C ILE A 142 -16.92 -4.31 1.97
N GLN A 143 -16.30 -4.73 3.08
CA GLN A 143 -15.85 -6.12 3.20
C GLN A 143 -17.04 -7.11 3.25
N TYR A 144 -18.16 -6.74 3.88
CA TYR A 144 -19.39 -7.54 3.81
C TYR A 144 -19.92 -7.64 2.37
N LEU A 145 -19.93 -6.52 1.64
CA LEU A 145 -20.38 -6.47 0.25
C LEU A 145 -19.45 -7.29 -0.65
N MET A 146 -18.14 -7.23 -0.46
CA MET A 146 -17.17 -8.08 -1.16
C MET A 146 -17.39 -9.56 -0.85
N GLY A 147 -17.55 -9.92 0.43
CA GLY A 147 -17.79 -11.30 0.84
C GLY A 147 -19.07 -11.87 0.23
N LEU A 148 -20.18 -11.12 0.31
CA LEU A 148 -21.45 -11.49 -0.31
C LEU A 148 -21.35 -11.57 -1.83
N PHE A 149 -20.66 -10.62 -2.45
CA PHE A 149 -20.45 -10.60 -3.89
C PHE A 149 -19.65 -11.82 -4.37
N MET A 150 -18.59 -12.20 -3.65
CA MET A 150 -17.80 -13.40 -3.93
C MET A 150 -18.62 -14.69 -3.75
N LEU A 151 -19.48 -14.76 -2.72
CA LEU A 151 -20.41 -15.87 -2.54
C LEU A 151 -21.40 -15.99 -3.71
N LEU A 152 -22.00 -14.88 -4.13
CA LEU A 152 -22.92 -14.87 -5.28
C LEU A 152 -22.18 -15.27 -6.56
N LEU A 153 -20.99 -14.71 -6.78
CA LEU A 153 -20.15 -15.04 -7.93
C LEU A 153 -19.79 -16.53 -7.94
N SER A 154 -19.50 -17.15 -6.78
CA SER A 154 -19.18 -18.58 -6.69
C SER A 154 -20.25 -19.47 -7.33
N THR A 155 -21.53 -19.09 -7.25
CA THR A 155 -22.66 -19.85 -7.81
C THR A 155 -22.84 -19.63 -9.31
N LYS A 156 -22.39 -18.49 -9.84
CA LYS A 156 -22.57 -18.09 -11.24
C LYS A 156 -21.32 -18.22 -12.09
N VAL A 157 -20.13 -18.36 -11.47
CA VAL A 157 -18.85 -18.29 -12.17
C VAL A 157 -18.68 -19.37 -13.23
N LYS A 158 -19.16 -20.59 -12.98
CA LYS A 158 -19.16 -21.68 -13.96
C LYS A 158 -19.97 -21.32 -15.20
N SER A 159 -21.13 -20.68 -15.00
CA SER A 159 -21.98 -20.20 -16.11
C SER A 159 -21.36 -19.03 -16.85
N LEU A 160 -20.75 -18.09 -16.13
CA LEU A 160 -20.07 -16.93 -16.71
C LEU A 160 -18.83 -17.31 -17.54
N LEU A 161 -18.17 -18.40 -17.18
CA LEU A 161 -17.04 -18.95 -17.94
C LEU A 161 -17.47 -19.86 -19.09
N GLY A 162 -18.76 -20.18 -19.23
CA GLY A 162 -19.29 -21.00 -20.32
C GLY A 162 -19.34 -22.50 -20.04
N ASP A 163 -19.21 -22.94 -18.78
CA ASP A 163 -19.25 -24.37 -18.39
C ASP A 163 -20.69 -24.93 -18.26
N SER A 164 -21.71 -24.16 -18.63
CA SER A 164 -23.11 -24.59 -18.52
C SER A 164 -23.54 -25.43 -19.73
N THR A 165 -23.57 -26.74 -19.53
CA THR A 165 -24.53 -27.69 -20.13
C THR A 165 -24.64 -27.66 -21.66
N SER A 166 -23.65 -28.22 -22.37
CA SER A 166 -23.87 -29.07 -23.54
C SER A 166 -22.56 -29.78 -23.90
N GLU A 167 -22.63 -31.09 -24.08
CA GLU A 167 -21.61 -31.89 -24.76
C GLU A 167 -21.15 -31.15 -26.03
N GLY A 168 -19.90 -30.63 -26.03
CA GLY A 168 -19.31 -29.95 -27.19
C GLY A 168 -19.67 -28.46 -27.39
N GLY A 169 -20.34 -27.79 -26.44
CA GLY A 169 -20.74 -26.39 -26.59
C GLY A 169 -19.70 -25.37 -26.11
N THR A 170 -19.00 -24.72 -27.03
CA THR A 170 -18.30 -23.44 -26.78
C THR A 170 -19.32 -22.35 -26.45
N GLY A 171 -19.75 -22.25 -25.19
CA GLY A 171 -20.51 -21.09 -24.73
C GLY A 171 -19.65 -19.83 -24.84
N GLU A 172 -20.13 -18.82 -25.56
CA GLU A 172 -19.40 -17.55 -25.69
C GLU A 172 -19.25 -16.90 -24.31
N VAL A 173 -18.01 -16.80 -23.82
CA VAL A 173 -17.69 -16.04 -22.61
C VAL A 173 -18.01 -14.58 -22.91
N CYS A 174 -19.06 -14.04 -22.29
CA CYS A 174 -19.35 -12.62 -22.41
C CYS A 174 -18.33 -11.82 -21.60
N ILE A 175 -17.21 -11.47 -22.25
CA ILE A 175 -16.08 -10.78 -21.62
C ILE A 175 -16.50 -9.46 -20.98
N TYR A 176 -17.47 -8.74 -21.57
CA TYR A 176 -17.97 -7.48 -21.04
C TYR A 176 -18.67 -7.66 -19.69
N THR A 177 -19.50 -8.68 -19.54
CA THR A 177 -20.16 -9.00 -18.27
C THR A 177 -19.14 -9.41 -17.21
N LEU A 178 -18.18 -10.27 -17.58
CA LEU A 178 -17.12 -10.69 -16.67
C LEU A 178 -16.25 -9.50 -16.22
N THR A 179 -15.89 -8.63 -17.16
CA THR A 179 -15.14 -7.39 -16.89
C THR A 179 -15.94 -6.48 -15.96
N ALA A 180 -17.23 -6.24 -16.20
CA ALA A 180 -18.06 -5.41 -15.34
C ALA A 180 -18.15 -5.93 -13.89
N ILE A 181 -18.29 -7.25 -13.72
CA ILE A 181 -18.29 -7.92 -12.41
C ILE A 181 -16.96 -7.69 -11.67
N PHE A 182 -15.83 -7.90 -12.35
CA PHE A 182 -14.51 -7.74 -11.74
C PHE A 182 -14.13 -6.27 -11.53
N VAL A 183 -14.58 -5.35 -12.38
CA VAL A 183 -14.46 -3.90 -12.15
C VAL A 183 -15.19 -3.51 -10.88
N PHE A 184 -16.41 -4.02 -10.67
CA PHE A 184 -17.15 -3.76 -9.44
C PHE A 184 -16.45 -4.33 -8.20
N LEU A 185 -15.95 -5.57 -8.26
CA LEU A 185 -15.17 -6.17 -7.18
C LEU A 185 -13.90 -5.35 -6.87
N ASN A 186 -13.17 -4.91 -7.90
CA ASN A 186 -11.97 -4.07 -7.73
C ASN A 186 -12.30 -2.66 -7.24
N PHE A 187 -13.46 -2.10 -7.59
CA PHE A 187 -13.93 -0.84 -7.02
C PHE A 187 -14.16 -0.94 -5.51
N LEU A 188 -14.75 -2.04 -5.04
CA LEU A 188 -14.87 -2.32 -3.62
C LEU A 188 -13.49 -2.48 -2.96
N ALA A 189 -12.59 -3.26 -3.56
CA ALA A 189 -11.23 -3.44 -3.05
C ALA A 189 -10.43 -2.12 -3.00
N ALA A 190 -10.58 -1.25 -4.00
CA ALA A 190 -9.94 0.08 -4.02
C ALA A 190 -10.51 1.01 -2.94
N THR A 191 -11.81 0.88 -2.61
CA THR A 191 -12.43 1.66 -1.53
C THR A 191 -12.01 1.12 -0.16
N GLN A 192 -11.85 -0.21 -0.03
CA GLN A 192 -11.25 -0.84 1.14
C GLN A 192 -9.81 -0.33 1.36
N ASP A 193 -9.01 -0.26 0.30
CA ASP A 193 -7.62 0.23 0.34
C ASP A 193 -7.53 1.65 0.93
N ILE A 194 -8.38 2.58 0.46
CA ILE A 194 -8.44 3.95 1.02
C ILE A 194 -8.72 3.91 2.53
N ALA A 195 -9.70 3.10 2.95
CA ALA A 195 -10.08 2.99 4.35
C ALA A 195 -8.97 2.38 5.21
N VAL A 196 -8.30 1.33 4.74
CA VAL A 196 -7.20 0.64 5.46
C VAL A 196 -5.95 1.52 5.52
N ASP A 197 -5.58 2.18 4.43
CA ASP A 197 -4.45 3.12 4.40
C ASP A 197 -4.66 4.28 5.37
N GLY A 198 -5.88 4.85 5.40
CA GLY A 198 -6.24 5.88 6.38
C GLY A 198 -6.26 5.35 7.81
N TRP A 199 -6.65 4.08 8.02
CA TRP A 199 -6.67 3.47 9.34
C TRP A 199 -5.27 3.15 9.87
N ALA A 200 -4.33 2.81 8.99
CA ALA A 200 -2.94 2.52 9.37
C ALA A 200 -2.26 3.71 10.07
N LEU A 201 -2.62 4.95 9.67
CA LEU A 201 -2.08 6.18 10.26
C LEU A 201 -2.56 6.43 11.69
N THR A 202 -3.76 5.97 12.04
CA THR A 202 -4.33 6.14 13.40
C THR A 202 -4.15 4.90 14.26
N MET A 203 -3.90 3.73 13.67
CA MET A 203 -3.73 2.46 14.38
C MET A 203 -2.31 2.22 14.88
N LEU A 204 -1.30 2.83 14.24
CA LEU A 204 0.11 2.70 14.59
C LEU A 204 0.60 3.91 15.37
N SER A 205 1.47 3.71 16.35
CA SER A 205 2.12 4.82 17.05
C SER A 205 3.05 5.60 16.11
N ARG A 206 3.23 6.91 16.38
CA ARG A 206 4.05 7.83 15.56
C ARG A 206 5.43 7.26 15.14
N PRO A 207 6.22 6.62 16.03
CA PRO A 207 7.50 6.02 15.64
C PRO A 207 7.37 4.86 14.64
N ASN A 208 6.24 4.14 14.70
CA ASN A 208 5.99 2.92 13.95
C ASN A 208 5.11 3.11 12.72
N ILE A 209 4.63 4.33 12.41
CA ILE A 209 3.83 4.62 11.20
C ILE A 209 4.52 4.14 9.91
N GLY A 210 5.87 4.08 9.88
CA GLY A 210 6.62 3.53 8.75
C GLY A 210 6.35 2.04 8.47
N TRP A 211 5.85 1.27 9.45
CA TRP A 211 5.41 -0.10 9.27
C TRP A 211 4.16 -0.22 8.40
N ALA A 212 3.34 0.84 8.28
CA ALA A 212 2.16 0.85 7.41
C ALA A 212 2.52 0.46 5.97
N SER A 213 3.62 1.01 5.42
CA SER A 213 4.07 0.68 4.07
C SER A 213 4.55 -0.76 3.93
N THR A 214 5.15 -1.30 4.98
CA THR A 214 5.60 -2.70 5.02
C THR A 214 4.40 -3.64 5.05
N CYS A 215 3.41 -3.36 5.89
CA CYS A 215 2.15 -4.12 5.94
C CYS A 215 1.41 -4.08 4.60
N ASN A 216 1.33 -2.90 3.98
CA ASN A 216 0.69 -2.71 2.67
C ASN A 216 1.41 -3.53 1.59
N SER A 217 2.71 -3.33 1.42
CA SER A 217 3.49 -4.00 0.37
C SER A 217 3.53 -5.52 0.55
N VAL A 218 3.84 -6.01 1.75
CA VAL A 218 3.93 -7.45 2.04
C VAL A 218 2.56 -8.10 1.98
N GLY A 219 1.56 -7.47 2.61
CA GLY A 219 0.21 -8.02 2.68
C GLY A 219 -0.43 -8.14 1.30
N GLN A 220 -0.43 -7.06 0.51
CA GLN A 220 -1.01 -7.09 -0.84
C GLN A 220 -0.29 -8.08 -1.74
N THR A 221 1.06 -8.15 -1.68
CA THR A 221 1.84 -9.12 -2.48
C THR A 221 1.50 -10.55 -2.11
N ALA A 222 1.42 -10.87 -0.80
CA ALA A 222 1.04 -12.19 -0.33
C ALA A 222 -0.41 -12.53 -0.75
N GLY A 223 -1.35 -11.61 -0.60
CA GLY A 223 -2.73 -11.78 -1.07
C GLY A 223 -2.82 -12.01 -2.57
N TYR A 224 -2.07 -11.24 -3.36
CA TYR A 224 -2.00 -11.39 -4.81
C TYR A 224 -1.46 -12.77 -5.20
N PHE A 225 -0.39 -13.22 -4.53
CA PHE A 225 0.17 -14.55 -4.73
C PHE A 225 -0.84 -15.67 -4.42
N LEU A 226 -1.58 -15.53 -3.31
CA LEU A 226 -2.65 -16.47 -2.94
C LEU A 226 -3.77 -16.51 -3.99
N GLY A 227 -4.22 -15.34 -4.47
CA GLY A 227 -5.31 -15.23 -5.44
C GLY A 227 -4.92 -15.52 -6.88
N ASN A 228 -3.62 -15.48 -7.22
CA ASN A 228 -3.12 -15.72 -8.56
C ASN A 228 -2.37 -17.06 -8.67
N ILE A 229 -1.09 -17.09 -8.28
CA ILE A 229 -0.19 -18.22 -8.54
C ILE A 229 -0.61 -19.46 -7.75
N LEU A 230 -0.86 -19.32 -6.45
CA LEU A 230 -1.25 -20.46 -5.61
C LEU A 230 -2.62 -20.99 -6.04
N PHE A 231 -3.58 -20.10 -6.30
CA PHE A 231 -4.89 -20.47 -6.80
C PHE A 231 -4.81 -21.25 -8.13
N LEU A 232 -4.12 -20.72 -9.14
CA LEU A 232 -3.94 -21.40 -10.44
C LEU A 232 -3.25 -22.76 -10.30
N ALA A 233 -2.23 -22.86 -9.42
CA ALA A 233 -1.56 -24.13 -9.17
C ALA A 233 -2.50 -25.18 -8.55
N LEU A 234 -3.38 -24.77 -7.62
CA LEU A 234 -4.34 -25.66 -6.98
C LEU A 234 -5.57 -25.97 -7.86
N GLU A 235 -5.87 -25.12 -8.84
CA GLU A 235 -6.95 -25.33 -9.82
C GLU A 235 -6.53 -26.25 -10.97
N SER A 236 -5.25 -26.22 -11.35
CA SER A 236 -4.70 -27.12 -12.37
C SER A 236 -4.66 -28.58 -11.88
N ALA A 237 -5.41 -29.45 -12.58
CA ALA A 237 -5.37 -30.89 -12.38
C ALA A 237 -3.97 -31.47 -12.65
N ASP A 238 -3.30 -31.02 -13.71
CA ASP A 238 -1.95 -31.44 -14.08
C ASP A 238 -0.93 -31.12 -12.98
N PHE A 239 -0.98 -29.90 -12.43
CA PHE A 239 -0.10 -29.53 -11.33
C PHE A 239 -0.37 -30.39 -10.10
N CYS A 240 -1.64 -30.54 -9.72
CA CYS A 240 -2.03 -31.34 -8.56
C CYS A 240 -1.63 -32.80 -8.70
N ASN A 241 -1.81 -33.41 -9.87
CA ASN A 241 -1.50 -34.82 -10.12
C ASN A 241 0.02 -35.09 -10.16
N ASN A 242 0.82 -34.12 -10.62
CA ASN A 242 2.27 -34.28 -10.71
C ASN A 242 3.01 -33.95 -9.40
N TYR A 243 2.51 -32.99 -8.61
CA TYR A 243 3.25 -32.46 -7.46
C TYR A 243 2.59 -32.68 -6.10
N ILE A 244 1.27 -32.93 -6.03
CA ILE A 244 0.55 -32.96 -4.75
C ILE A 244 -0.10 -34.33 -4.48
N ARG A 245 -0.81 -34.90 -5.46
CA ARG A 245 -1.60 -36.12 -5.30
C ARG A 245 -0.78 -37.36 -5.62
N SER A 246 -1.10 -38.44 -4.93
CA SER A 246 -0.62 -39.80 -5.27
C SER A 246 -1.49 -40.51 -6.29
N VAL A 247 -2.76 -40.11 -6.43
CA VAL A 247 -3.73 -40.70 -7.38
C VAL A 247 -4.23 -39.61 -8.33
N PRO A 248 -4.08 -39.77 -9.66
CA PRO A 248 -4.53 -38.78 -10.63
C PRO A 248 -6.05 -38.58 -10.62
N GLN A 249 -6.49 -37.33 -10.72
CA GLN A 249 -7.89 -36.96 -10.91
C GLN A 249 -8.03 -35.88 -12.00
N GLU A 250 -9.21 -35.74 -12.58
CA GLU A 250 -9.45 -34.84 -13.71
C GLU A 250 -9.59 -33.36 -13.32
N GLU A 251 -9.91 -33.06 -12.05
CA GLU A 251 -10.06 -31.69 -11.55
C GLU A 251 -8.94 -31.33 -10.56
N GLY A 252 -8.60 -30.05 -10.45
CA GLY A 252 -7.72 -29.53 -9.40
C GLY A 252 -8.25 -29.77 -7.98
N ILE A 253 -7.44 -29.48 -6.97
CA ILE A 253 -7.86 -29.56 -5.56
C ILE A 253 -8.86 -28.45 -5.24
N VAL A 254 -8.69 -27.28 -5.87
CA VAL A 254 -9.53 -26.09 -5.63
C VAL A 254 -10.14 -25.64 -6.95
N THR A 255 -11.47 -25.63 -7.03
CA THR A 255 -12.16 -25.01 -8.18
C THR A 255 -12.31 -23.51 -7.97
N LEU A 256 -12.43 -22.73 -9.04
CA LEU A 256 -12.71 -21.29 -8.95
C LEU A 256 -13.97 -20.98 -8.11
N SER A 257 -15.02 -21.78 -8.28
CA SER A 257 -16.24 -21.68 -7.49
C SER A 257 -15.97 -21.94 -5.99
N GLY A 258 -15.23 -23.00 -5.68
CA GLY A 258 -14.84 -23.32 -4.30
C GLY A 258 -13.96 -22.24 -3.66
N PHE A 259 -13.01 -21.69 -4.42
CA PHE A 259 -12.14 -20.61 -3.97
C PHE A 259 -12.95 -19.35 -3.63
N LEU A 260 -13.82 -18.91 -4.55
CA LEU A 260 -14.69 -17.75 -4.35
C LEU A 260 -15.63 -17.93 -3.15
N TRP A 261 -16.19 -19.13 -2.98
CA TRP A 261 -17.05 -19.44 -1.84
C TRP A 261 -16.30 -19.32 -0.51
N PHE A 262 -15.12 -19.95 -0.44
CA PHE A 262 -14.28 -19.93 0.77
C PHE A 262 -13.79 -18.50 1.09
N MET A 263 -13.33 -17.76 0.08
CA MET A 263 -12.94 -16.36 0.24
C MET A 263 -14.11 -15.50 0.68
N GLY A 264 -15.30 -15.70 0.10
CA GLY A 264 -16.51 -14.99 0.50
C GLY A 264 -16.80 -15.16 1.99
N ILE A 265 -16.78 -16.40 2.50
CA ILE A 265 -16.93 -16.68 3.94
C ILE A 265 -15.81 -16.04 4.75
N LEU A 266 -14.56 -16.14 4.30
CA LEU A 266 -13.43 -15.54 5.00
C LEU A 266 -13.63 -14.03 5.16
N PHE A 267 -14.05 -13.32 4.12
CA PHE A 267 -14.40 -11.90 4.21
C PHE A 267 -15.51 -11.65 5.23
N LEU A 268 -16.62 -12.40 5.19
CA LEU A 268 -17.73 -12.22 6.15
C LEU A 268 -17.30 -12.44 7.60
N VAL A 269 -16.57 -13.53 7.87
CA VAL A 269 -16.11 -13.89 9.21
C VAL A 269 -15.13 -12.84 9.73
N THR A 270 -14.13 -12.49 8.93
CA THR A 270 -13.09 -11.53 9.33
C THR A 270 -13.66 -10.15 9.56
N THR A 271 -14.59 -9.69 8.71
CA THR A 271 -15.31 -8.43 8.90
C THR A 271 -16.06 -8.41 10.23
N THR A 272 -16.76 -9.51 10.54
CA THR A 272 -17.51 -9.66 11.80
C THR A 272 -16.57 -9.60 13.01
N LEU A 273 -15.43 -10.30 12.94
CA LEU A 273 -14.42 -10.28 14.00
C LEU A 273 -13.83 -8.87 14.18
N VAL A 274 -13.48 -8.18 13.11
CA VAL A 274 -12.96 -6.80 13.16
C VAL A 274 -14.01 -5.85 13.74
N GLY A 275 -15.27 -5.98 13.34
CA GLY A 275 -16.37 -5.17 13.85
C GLY A 275 -16.58 -5.31 15.36
N ILE A 276 -16.49 -6.54 15.88
CA ILE A 276 -16.71 -6.84 17.30
C ILE A 276 -15.48 -6.51 18.16
N PHE A 277 -14.29 -6.98 17.76
CA PHE A 277 -13.12 -6.98 18.62
C PHE A 277 -12.30 -5.70 18.55
N LYS A 278 -12.13 -5.11 17.37
CA LYS A 278 -11.35 -3.88 17.24
C LYS A 278 -12.27 -2.72 17.56
N ARG A 279 -11.97 -1.89 18.56
CA ARG A 279 -12.69 -0.61 18.79
C ARG A 279 -11.93 0.52 18.12
N GLU A 280 -12.68 1.46 17.54
CA GLU A 280 -12.15 2.72 17.02
C GLU A 280 -12.47 3.78 18.06
N HIS A 281 -11.47 4.51 18.53
CA HIS A 281 -11.69 5.61 19.45
C HIS A 281 -12.30 6.78 18.67
N MET A 282 -13.25 7.49 19.28
CA MET A 282 -13.76 8.72 18.69
C MET A 282 -12.60 9.70 18.56
N ASP A 283 -12.34 10.18 17.35
CA ASP A 283 -11.45 11.33 17.14
C ASP A 283 -12.13 12.54 17.79
N LEU A 284 -11.68 12.91 18.99
CA LEU A 284 -12.17 14.09 19.70
C LEU A 284 -11.82 15.39 18.97
N ASP A 285 -10.79 15.34 18.12
CA ASP A 285 -10.32 16.45 17.29
C ASP A 285 -10.95 16.44 15.87
N ALA A 286 -11.82 15.49 15.56
CA ALA A 286 -12.52 15.47 14.29
C ALA A 286 -13.60 16.54 14.28
N ASP A 287 -13.50 17.49 13.35
CA ASP A 287 -14.53 18.48 13.12
C ASP A 287 -15.80 17.78 12.60
N PRO A 288 -16.88 17.68 13.40
CA PRO A 288 -18.10 16.98 13.01
C PRO A 288 -18.83 17.66 11.85
N ASP A 289 -18.49 18.92 11.56
CA ASP A 289 -19.08 19.72 10.48
C ASP A 289 -18.24 19.70 9.19
N GLN A 290 -17.17 18.91 9.13
CA GLN A 290 -16.30 18.82 7.96
C GLN A 290 -17.04 18.23 6.74
N GLY A 291 -17.59 19.12 5.92
CA GLY A 291 -18.36 18.74 4.76
C GLY A 291 -17.53 18.06 3.67
N ILE A 292 -18.20 17.30 2.80
CA ILE A 292 -17.58 16.68 1.60
C ILE A 292 -16.82 17.74 0.79
N ILE A 293 -17.48 18.87 0.51
CA ILE A 293 -16.91 19.99 -0.27
C ILE A 293 -15.64 20.53 0.40
N GLU A 294 -15.62 20.60 1.72
CA GLU A 294 -14.46 21.08 2.47
C GLU A 294 -13.28 20.13 2.37
N THR A 295 -13.53 18.82 2.45
CA THR A 295 -12.48 17.80 2.27
C THR A 295 -11.87 17.86 0.86
N TYR A 296 -12.69 18.08 -0.18
CA TYR A 296 -12.17 18.35 -1.53
C TYR A 296 -11.38 19.65 -1.63
N LYS A 297 -11.80 20.72 -0.95
CA LYS A 297 -11.03 21.99 -0.90
C LYS A 297 -9.68 21.77 -0.22
N ILE A 298 -9.64 20.99 0.86
CA ILE A 298 -8.39 20.64 1.54
C ILE A 298 -7.48 19.83 0.62
N LEU A 299 -8.01 18.82 -0.09
CA LEU A 299 -7.24 18.08 -1.10
C LEU A 299 -6.62 19.02 -2.14
N LEU A 300 -7.39 19.98 -2.67
CA LEU A 300 -6.88 20.97 -3.62
C LEU A 300 -5.81 21.88 -3.00
N ASN A 301 -5.94 22.23 -1.72
CA ASN A 301 -4.93 23.01 -1.01
C ASN A 301 -3.64 22.19 -0.78
N VAL A 302 -3.75 20.91 -0.43
CA VAL A 302 -2.60 20.00 -0.27
C VAL A 302 -1.82 19.88 -1.58
N ILE A 303 -2.51 19.72 -2.72
CA ILE A 303 -1.87 19.67 -4.05
C ILE A 303 -1.09 20.96 -4.35
N ARG A 304 -1.54 22.11 -3.84
CA ARG A 304 -0.89 23.42 -4.04
C ARG A 304 0.27 23.70 -3.08
N LEU A 305 0.52 22.84 -2.08
CA LEU A 305 1.62 23.05 -1.16
C LEU A 305 2.96 22.98 -1.93
N PRO A 306 3.87 23.97 -1.79
CA PRO A 306 5.13 24.01 -2.53
C PRO A 306 5.97 22.74 -2.38
N SER A 307 5.96 22.13 -1.18
CA SER A 307 6.64 20.87 -0.90
C SER A 307 6.01 19.69 -1.63
N VAL A 308 4.67 19.63 -1.72
CA VAL A 308 3.95 18.57 -2.45
C VAL A 308 4.15 18.73 -3.96
N VAL A 309 4.12 19.96 -4.48
CA VAL A 309 4.43 20.25 -5.88
C VAL A 309 5.87 19.83 -6.21
N SER A 310 6.84 20.23 -5.40
CA SER A 310 8.25 19.87 -5.61
C SER A 310 8.46 18.36 -5.57
N TYR A 311 7.84 17.68 -4.61
CA TYR A 311 7.89 16.22 -4.50
C TYR A 311 7.23 15.53 -5.70
N THR A 312 6.08 16.03 -6.16
CA THR A 312 5.36 15.54 -7.35
C THR A 312 6.22 15.66 -8.60
N ILE A 313 6.88 16.80 -8.80
CA ILE A 313 7.80 17.02 -9.93
C ILE A 313 8.95 16.01 -9.87
N ILE A 314 9.55 15.78 -8.69
CA ILE A 314 10.61 14.78 -8.51
C ILE A 314 10.09 13.40 -8.90
N LEU A 315 8.93 12.97 -8.40
CA LEU A 315 8.38 11.66 -8.70
C LEU A 315 8.15 11.46 -10.20
N ILE A 316 7.47 12.40 -10.87
CA ILE A 316 7.15 12.30 -12.29
C ILE A 316 8.43 12.33 -13.15
N THR A 317 9.37 13.23 -12.87
CA THR A 317 10.63 13.31 -13.63
C THR A 317 11.53 12.10 -13.40
N SER A 318 11.53 11.54 -12.18
CA SER A 318 12.35 10.38 -11.83
C SER A 318 11.97 9.12 -12.63
N LYS A 319 10.70 8.98 -13.03
CA LYS A 319 10.17 7.85 -13.80
C LYS A 319 10.70 7.79 -15.23
N ILE A 320 11.05 8.94 -15.82
CA ILE A 320 11.62 9.03 -17.17
C ILE A 320 12.90 8.17 -17.26
N ALA A 321 13.71 8.15 -16.20
CA ALA A 321 14.94 7.35 -16.13
C ALA A 321 14.69 5.84 -16.21
N PHE A 322 13.48 5.36 -15.85
CA PHE A 322 13.14 3.95 -15.80
C PHE A 322 12.16 3.52 -16.89
N ALA A 323 11.56 4.45 -17.63
CA ALA A 323 10.53 4.17 -18.62
C ALA A 323 10.98 3.12 -19.67
N ALA A 324 12.20 3.25 -20.18
CA ALA A 324 12.76 2.27 -21.10
C ALA A 324 12.95 0.88 -20.45
N THR A 325 13.47 0.86 -19.22
CA THR A 325 13.73 -0.38 -18.50
C THR A 325 12.44 -1.12 -18.13
N ASP A 326 11.45 -0.41 -17.59
CA ASP A 326 10.22 -1.02 -17.09
C ASP A 326 9.24 -1.38 -18.20
N ALA A 327 9.11 -0.54 -19.25
CA ALA A 327 8.12 -0.76 -20.32
C ALA A 327 8.67 -1.51 -21.53
N LEU A 328 9.94 -1.30 -21.91
CA LEU A 328 10.47 -1.79 -23.19
C LEU A 328 11.32 -3.06 -23.07
N THR A 329 11.99 -3.30 -21.94
CA THR A 329 12.93 -4.44 -21.81
C THR A 329 12.26 -5.78 -22.11
N GLY A 330 11.10 -6.05 -21.52
CA GLY A 330 10.36 -7.30 -21.77
C GLY A 330 9.97 -7.46 -23.24
N LEU A 331 9.45 -6.40 -23.86
CA LEU A 331 9.09 -6.39 -25.28
C LEU A 331 10.31 -6.61 -26.18
N LYS A 332 11.43 -5.96 -25.87
CA LYS A 332 12.66 -6.08 -26.65
C LYS A 332 13.33 -7.45 -26.49
N LEU A 333 13.23 -8.09 -25.32
CA LEU A 333 13.68 -9.47 -25.15
C LEU A 333 12.81 -10.43 -25.98
N ILE A 334 11.50 -10.19 -26.06
CA ILE A 334 10.60 -10.98 -26.94
C ILE A 334 10.95 -10.76 -28.41
N GLU A 335 11.18 -9.52 -28.84
CA GLU A 335 11.62 -9.21 -30.21
C GLU A 335 12.98 -9.85 -30.54
N ALA A 336 13.89 -9.94 -29.57
CA ALA A 336 15.15 -10.66 -29.70
C ALA A 336 14.97 -12.20 -29.72
N GLY A 337 13.74 -12.69 -29.58
CA GLY A 337 13.37 -14.09 -29.70
C GLY A 337 13.17 -14.83 -28.38
N MET A 338 13.16 -14.15 -27.22
CA MET A 338 12.86 -14.80 -25.94
C MET A 338 11.39 -15.24 -25.88
N PRO A 339 11.09 -16.51 -25.58
CA PRO A 339 9.71 -16.97 -25.40
C PRO A 339 9.03 -16.23 -24.24
N LYS A 340 7.77 -15.85 -24.43
CA LYS A 340 6.98 -15.09 -23.41
C LYS A 340 6.83 -15.89 -22.12
N GLU A 341 6.72 -17.20 -22.24
CA GLU A 341 6.59 -18.15 -21.13
C GLU A 341 7.84 -18.14 -20.25
N ARG A 342 9.03 -18.01 -20.85
CA ARG A 342 10.31 -17.93 -20.12
C ARG A 342 10.43 -16.62 -19.34
N LEU A 343 9.97 -15.50 -19.90
CA LEU A 343 9.90 -14.22 -19.18
C LEU A 343 8.95 -14.29 -17.99
N ALA A 344 7.77 -14.90 -18.17
CA ALA A 344 6.79 -15.06 -17.10
C ALA A 344 7.36 -15.88 -15.92
N LEU A 345 8.18 -16.91 -16.20
CA LEU A 345 8.83 -17.72 -15.17
C LEU A 345 9.81 -16.92 -14.30
N PHE A 346 10.34 -15.78 -14.75
CA PHE A 346 11.20 -14.92 -13.91
C PHE A 346 10.46 -14.23 -12.77
N ALA A 347 9.13 -14.11 -12.86
CA ALA A 347 8.34 -13.53 -11.77
C ALA A 347 8.28 -14.45 -10.53
N VAL A 348 8.34 -15.77 -10.72
CA VAL A 348 8.16 -16.75 -9.63
C VAL A 348 9.27 -16.66 -8.56
N PRO A 349 10.57 -16.66 -8.92
CA PRO A 349 11.64 -16.50 -7.92
C PRO A 349 11.68 -15.14 -7.23
N VAL A 350 11.00 -14.14 -7.77
CA VAL A 350 10.99 -12.77 -7.25
C VAL A 350 9.97 -12.60 -6.12
N VAL A 351 8.88 -13.37 -6.09
CA VAL A 351 7.85 -13.25 -5.04
C VAL A 351 8.44 -13.35 -3.61
N PRO A 352 9.32 -14.32 -3.28
CA PRO A 352 9.97 -14.34 -1.97
C PRO A 352 10.77 -13.07 -1.67
N VAL A 353 11.43 -12.48 -2.67
CA VAL A 353 12.16 -11.21 -2.51
C VAL A 353 11.18 -10.08 -2.18
N GLN A 354 10.04 -10.01 -2.86
CA GLN A 354 9.01 -8.99 -2.64
C GLN A 354 8.37 -9.07 -1.25
N VAL A 355 8.27 -10.27 -0.68
CA VAL A 355 7.76 -10.48 0.68
C VAL A 355 8.83 -10.22 1.74
N MET A 356 10.06 -10.69 1.53
CA MET A 356 11.14 -10.61 2.53
C MET A 356 11.81 -9.24 2.57
N LEU A 357 11.99 -8.59 1.43
CA LEU A 357 12.74 -7.33 1.35
C LEU A 357 12.08 -6.20 2.17
N PRO A 358 10.77 -5.92 2.07
CA PRO A 358 10.12 -4.89 2.90
C PRO A 358 10.29 -5.17 4.40
N LEU A 359 10.23 -6.43 4.83
CA LEU A 359 10.45 -6.82 6.23
C LEU A 359 11.87 -6.51 6.70
N ILE A 360 12.87 -6.71 5.84
CA ILE A 360 14.29 -6.40 6.13
C ILE A 360 14.52 -4.89 6.20
N ILE A 361 13.99 -4.13 5.24
CA ILE A 361 14.21 -2.67 5.17
C ILE A 361 13.30 -1.85 6.09
N SER A 362 12.27 -2.46 6.67
CA SER A 362 11.28 -1.85 7.58
C SER A 362 11.90 -1.00 8.70
N LYS A 363 13.03 -1.46 9.28
CA LYS A 363 13.75 -0.74 10.34
C LYS A 363 14.33 0.59 9.85
N TYR A 364 14.76 0.63 8.60
CA TYR A 364 15.35 1.81 7.99
C TYR A 364 14.25 2.76 7.45
N THR A 365 13.14 2.23 6.95
CA THR A 365 11.99 3.04 6.50
C THR A 365 11.18 3.61 7.67
N SER A 366 11.19 2.95 8.83
CA SER A 366 10.57 3.47 10.06
C SER A 366 11.39 4.56 10.74
N GLY A 367 12.67 4.73 10.37
CA GLY A 367 13.55 5.79 10.88
C GLY A 367 13.16 7.20 10.40
N PRO A 368 13.77 8.27 10.95
CA PRO A 368 13.38 9.67 10.69
C PRO A 368 13.53 10.12 9.22
N ARG A 369 14.29 9.37 8.40
CA ARG A 369 14.59 9.71 7.01
C ARG A 369 14.28 8.53 6.07
N PRO A 370 13.00 8.19 5.83
CA PRO A 370 12.62 7.08 4.95
C PRO A 370 13.16 7.24 3.52
N LEU A 371 13.21 8.48 3.02
CA LEU A 371 13.69 8.79 1.66
C LEU A 371 15.19 8.55 1.45
N ASP A 372 16.00 8.37 2.50
CA ASP A 372 17.42 8.06 2.32
C ASP A 372 17.62 6.73 1.59
N ILE A 373 16.70 5.76 1.79
CA ILE A 373 16.71 4.49 1.06
C ILE A 373 16.33 4.71 -0.40
N TRP A 374 15.31 5.53 -0.65
CA TRP A 374 14.88 5.90 -2.01
C TRP A 374 16.04 6.51 -2.80
N LEU A 375 16.74 7.49 -2.19
CA LEU A 375 17.87 8.19 -2.81
C LEU A 375 19.07 7.28 -3.07
N LYS A 376 19.32 6.27 -2.23
CA LYS A 376 20.37 5.27 -2.45
C LYS A 376 20.00 4.24 -3.52
N ALA A 377 18.74 3.84 -3.57
CA ALA A 377 18.23 2.86 -4.54
C ALA A 377 18.12 3.46 -5.96
N TYR A 378 17.87 4.77 -6.07
CA TYR A 378 17.72 5.46 -7.36
C TYR A 378 18.91 5.31 -8.32
N PRO A 379 20.16 5.69 -7.96
CA PRO A 379 21.31 5.54 -8.85
C PRO A 379 21.62 4.06 -9.16
N PHE A 380 21.43 3.18 -8.17
CA PHE A 380 21.59 1.74 -8.36
C PHE A 380 20.62 1.19 -9.41
N ARG A 381 19.35 1.60 -9.36
CA ARG A 381 18.33 1.25 -10.35
C ARG A 381 18.67 1.79 -11.74
N MET A 382 19.20 3.01 -11.84
CA MET A 382 19.62 3.59 -13.12
C MET A 382 20.75 2.78 -13.76
N VAL A 383 21.76 2.37 -12.98
CA VAL A 383 22.85 1.52 -13.48
C VAL A 383 22.32 0.19 -13.99
N ILE A 384 21.41 -0.46 -13.26
CA ILE A 384 20.74 -1.69 -13.73
C ILE A 384 19.97 -1.43 -15.03
N GLY A 385 19.32 -0.28 -15.17
CA GLY A 385 18.64 0.11 -16.40
C GLY A 385 19.56 0.13 -17.62
N VAL A 386 20.78 0.67 -17.47
CA VAL A 386 21.80 0.63 -18.55
C VAL A 386 22.26 -0.81 -18.83
N LEU A 387 22.42 -1.63 -17.79
CA LEU A 387 22.79 -3.04 -17.95
C LEU A 387 21.70 -3.83 -18.68
N TYR A 388 20.42 -3.49 -18.53
CA TYR A 388 19.35 -4.09 -19.33
C TYR A 388 19.48 -3.78 -20.82
N CYS A 389 19.91 -2.57 -21.20
CA CYS A 389 20.20 -2.27 -22.60
C CYS A 389 21.29 -3.21 -23.15
N LEU A 390 22.33 -3.47 -22.36
CA LEU A 390 23.38 -4.43 -22.72
C LEU A 390 22.86 -5.87 -22.80
N ILE A 391 21.98 -6.28 -21.88
CA ILE A 391 21.35 -7.61 -21.90
C ILE A 391 20.48 -7.79 -23.14
N VAL A 392 19.69 -6.79 -23.52
CA VAL A 392 18.87 -6.83 -24.74
C VAL A 392 19.74 -6.93 -25.99
N TYR A 393 20.83 -6.15 -26.06
CA TYR A 393 21.81 -6.28 -27.14
C TYR A 393 22.48 -7.65 -27.14
N TRP A 394 22.84 -8.17 -25.97
CA TRP A 394 23.44 -9.49 -25.85
C TRP A 394 22.47 -10.60 -26.28
N ALA A 395 21.18 -10.44 -26.00
CA ALA A 395 20.13 -11.36 -26.44
C ALA A 395 20.15 -11.53 -27.98
N SER A 396 20.24 -10.43 -28.73
CA SER A 396 20.20 -10.49 -30.20
C SER A 396 21.41 -11.19 -30.83
N VAL A 397 22.53 -11.28 -30.11
CA VAL A 397 23.77 -11.91 -30.60
C VAL A 397 23.93 -13.35 -30.09
N THR A 398 23.30 -13.71 -28.97
CA THR A 398 23.52 -14.99 -28.27
C THR A 398 22.49 -16.06 -28.64
N GLN A 399 21.50 -15.72 -29.47
CA GLN A 399 20.50 -16.66 -29.93
C GLN A 399 21.17 -17.78 -30.74
N THR A 400 21.09 -19.02 -30.23
CA THR A 400 21.70 -20.19 -30.88
C THR A 400 20.80 -20.76 -31.98
N VAL A 401 19.50 -20.74 -31.73
CA VAL A 401 18.41 -21.15 -32.64
C VAL A 401 17.27 -20.15 -32.43
N PRO A 402 16.43 -19.83 -33.44
CA PRO A 402 15.26 -18.98 -33.23
C PRO A 402 14.42 -19.48 -32.03
N GLY A 403 14.31 -18.65 -30.99
CA GLY A 403 13.58 -19.00 -29.76
C GLY A 403 14.41 -19.61 -28.62
N GLU A 404 15.66 -20.01 -28.85
CA GLU A 404 16.48 -20.69 -27.84
C GLU A 404 17.74 -19.90 -27.46
N PHE A 405 17.98 -19.84 -26.16
CA PHE A 405 19.14 -19.20 -25.55
C PHE A 405 19.89 -20.19 -24.67
N PRO A 406 21.22 -20.06 -24.53
CA PRO A 406 21.99 -20.84 -23.57
C PRO A 406 21.53 -20.63 -22.12
N TRP A 407 21.66 -21.66 -21.28
CA TRP A 407 21.22 -21.62 -19.87
C TRP A 407 21.83 -20.45 -19.08
N TYR A 408 23.09 -20.10 -19.36
CA TYR A 408 23.79 -19.01 -18.66
C TYR A 408 23.17 -17.64 -18.94
N PHE A 409 22.59 -17.43 -20.13
CA PHE A 409 21.93 -16.19 -20.49
C PHE A 409 20.70 -15.99 -19.59
N TYR A 410 19.88 -17.03 -19.42
CA TYR A 410 18.73 -16.99 -18.52
C TYR A 410 19.13 -16.71 -17.06
N MET A 411 20.24 -17.29 -16.58
CA MET A 411 20.72 -17.06 -15.22
C MET A 411 21.16 -15.60 -15.00
N VAL A 412 21.84 -15.01 -15.99
CA VAL A 412 22.25 -13.59 -15.92
C VAL A 412 21.02 -12.69 -15.97
N VAL A 413 20.07 -12.93 -16.88
CA VAL A 413 18.83 -12.15 -16.98
C VAL A 413 18.05 -12.24 -15.66
N LEU A 414 17.90 -13.43 -15.10
CA LEU A 414 17.22 -13.64 -13.82
C LEU A 414 17.92 -12.91 -12.67
N LEU A 415 19.26 -12.96 -12.60
CA LEU A 415 20.04 -12.24 -11.58
C LEU A 415 19.77 -10.74 -11.66
N PHE A 416 19.88 -10.15 -12.85
CA PHE A 416 19.62 -8.72 -13.04
C PHE A 416 18.16 -8.35 -12.79
N TYR A 417 17.22 -9.24 -13.12
CA TYR A 417 15.81 -9.11 -12.76
C TYR A 417 15.59 -9.07 -11.26
N CYS A 418 16.20 -9.98 -10.50
CA CYS A 418 16.15 -9.93 -9.04
C CYS A 418 16.76 -8.65 -8.47
N LEU A 419 17.92 -8.20 -8.98
CA LEU A 419 18.57 -6.97 -8.53
C LEU A 419 17.72 -5.72 -8.85
N HIS A 420 17.12 -5.67 -10.05
CA HIS A 420 16.18 -4.61 -10.43
C HIS A 420 15.00 -4.55 -9.47
N GLN A 421 14.40 -5.70 -9.19
CA GLN A 421 13.25 -5.82 -8.29
C GLN A 421 13.60 -5.36 -6.88
N VAL A 422 14.80 -5.66 -6.37
CA VAL A 422 15.25 -5.11 -5.08
C VAL A 422 15.24 -3.58 -5.09
N ALA A 423 15.75 -2.95 -6.15
CA ALA A 423 15.78 -1.49 -6.26
C ALA A 423 14.37 -0.89 -6.35
N VAL A 424 13.50 -1.49 -7.17
CA VAL A 424 12.09 -1.10 -7.34
C VAL A 424 11.36 -1.11 -5.99
N TYR A 425 11.47 -2.20 -5.23
CA TYR A 425 10.76 -2.36 -3.96
C TYR A 425 11.36 -1.51 -2.84
N CYS A 426 12.69 -1.32 -2.81
CA CYS A 426 13.31 -0.36 -1.90
C CYS A 426 12.76 1.06 -2.11
N MET A 427 12.62 1.50 -3.35
CA MET A 427 12.02 2.79 -3.68
C MET A 427 10.53 2.83 -3.34
N PHE A 428 9.77 1.78 -3.67
CA PHE A 428 8.33 1.73 -3.39
C PHE A 428 8.02 1.82 -1.89
N VAL A 429 8.61 0.94 -1.07
CA VAL A 429 8.34 0.86 0.38
C VAL A 429 8.81 2.12 1.11
N SER A 430 9.94 2.71 0.68
CA SER A 430 10.45 3.96 1.27
C SER A 430 9.59 5.18 0.91
N GLY A 431 9.12 5.27 -0.34
CA GLY A 431 8.17 6.31 -0.76
C GLY A 431 6.85 6.22 0.01
N MET A 432 6.27 5.02 0.09
CA MET A 432 5.06 4.76 0.87
C MET A 432 5.24 5.06 2.37
N ALA A 433 6.40 4.73 2.95
CA ALA A 433 6.71 5.07 4.35
C ALA A 433 6.81 6.58 4.55
N PHE A 434 7.38 7.30 3.58
CA PHE A 434 7.43 8.76 3.60
C PHE A 434 6.02 9.35 3.51
N HIS A 435 5.17 8.87 2.59
CA HIS A 435 3.78 9.31 2.47
C HIS A 435 3.02 9.13 3.78
N ALA A 436 3.17 7.98 4.44
CA ALA A 436 2.52 7.70 5.70
C ALA A 436 2.94 8.68 6.81
N LYS A 437 4.21 9.11 6.81
CA LYS A 437 4.72 10.06 7.81
C LYS A 437 4.28 11.49 7.60
N ILE A 438 4.12 11.93 6.36
CA ILE A 438 3.74 13.32 6.04
C ILE A 438 2.23 13.52 5.93
N SER A 439 1.46 12.44 5.81
CA SER A 439 0.00 12.50 5.71
C SER A 439 -0.63 12.87 7.05
N ASP A 440 -1.53 13.84 7.01
CA ASP A 440 -2.33 14.23 8.17
C ASP A 440 -3.35 13.12 8.48
N PRO A 441 -3.40 12.58 9.72
CA PRO A 441 -4.37 11.54 10.10
C PRO A 441 -5.85 11.95 9.91
N SER A 442 -6.18 13.24 10.00
CA SER A 442 -7.55 13.75 9.84
C SER A 442 -8.12 13.43 8.45
N ILE A 443 -7.33 13.65 7.40
CA ILE A 443 -7.62 13.35 5.99
C ILE A 443 -6.71 12.25 5.44
N GLY A 444 -6.36 11.29 6.31
CA GLY A 444 -5.31 10.33 6.08
C GLY A 444 -5.51 9.48 4.83
N GLY A 445 -6.74 9.02 4.56
CA GLY A 445 -7.05 8.20 3.39
C GLY A 445 -6.86 8.98 2.09
N THR A 446 -7.34 10.22 2.06
CA THR A 446 -7.26 11.13 0.90
C THR A 446 -5.82 11.54 0.62
N TYR A 447 -5.06 11.95 1.64
CA TYR A 447 -3.68 12.39 1.46
C TYR A 447 -2.80 11.20 1.01
N MET A 448 -2.91 10.04 1.67
CA MET A 448 -2.18 8.84 1.25
C MET A 448 -2.52 8.47 -0.19
N THR A 449 -3.81 8.48 -0.55
CA THR A 449 -4.26 8.17 -1.89
C THR A 449 -3.68 9.14 -2.92
N LEU A 450 -3.67 10.44 -2.64
CA LEU A 450 -3.09 11.45 -3.53
C LEU A 450 -1.62 11.14 -3.85
N LEU A 451 -0.80 10.95 -2.82
CA LEU A 451 0.63 10.72 -2.99
C LEU A 451 0.91 9.38 -3.69
N ASN A 452 0.12 8.35 -3.37
CA ASN A 452 0.23 7.04 -4.00
C ASN A 452 -0.19 7.09 -5.48
N THR A 453 -1.26 7.83 -5.81
CA THR A 453 -1.68 8.06 -7.20
C THR A 453 -0.59 8.77 -8.00
N VAL A 454 -0.01 9.85 -7.46
CA VAL A 454 1.10 10.58 -8.11
C VAL A 454 2.32 9.68 -8.35
N THR A 455 2.59 8.73 -7.45
CA THR A 455 3.70 7.78 -7.59
C THR A 455 3.44 6.69 -8.64
N ASN A 456 2.17 6.41 -8.91
CA ASN A 456 1.75 5.39 -9.89
C ASN A 456 1.58 5.94 -11.31
N LEU A 457 1.38 7.26 -11.45
CA LEU A 457 1.53 7.97 -12.73
C LEU A 457 3.00 7.93 -13.19
#